data_AF-A0A2I7KFJ2-F1
#
_entry.id   AF-A0A2I7KFJ2-F1
#
_cell.length_a   1.000
_cell.length_b   1.000
_cell.length_c   1.000
_cell.angle_alpha   90.00
_cell.angle_beta   90.00
_cell.angle_gamma   90.00
#
_symmetry.space_group_name_H-M   'P 1'
#
loop_
_entity.id
_entity.type
_entity.pdbx_description
1 polymer ?
#
loop_
_entity_poly.entity_id
_entity_poly.type
_entity_poly.pdbx_seq_one_letter_code
_entity_poly.pdbx_strand_id
1 'polypeptide(L)'
;MLNTTDKIIKHKTGLLNLAEELGNVSKACQVMGMSRDTFYRYKSAVDDGGVEALFERTRRKPNLANRVDQATEDAVIKSATDFPAYGQARTSNELRKLGVFVSPSGVRSIWLRHDLANFKTRLSSFSWSVPIPPYCLRQR
;
A
#
# COMPACT_ATOMS: atom_id res chain seq x y z
N MET A 1 25.52 -1.08 19.95
CA MET A 1 25.20 -2.15 18.96
C MET A 1 23.71 -2.28 18.69
N LEU A 2 23.27 -1.92 17.47
CA LEU A 2 21.89 -2.08 16.99
C LEU A 2 21.72 -3.47 16.34
N ASN A 3 20.80 -4.29 16.88
CA ASN A 3 20.52 -5.63 16.37
C ASN A 3 19.21 -5.65 15.58
N THR A 4 19.25 -6.10 14.32
CA THR A 4 18.08 -6.27 13.45
C THR A 4 18.17 -7.58 12.68
N THR A 5 17.08 -8.34 12.70
CA THR A 5 16.92 -9.62 11.97
C THR A 5 16.61 -9.42 10.48
N ASP A 6 16.11 -8.23 10.10
CA ASP A 6 15.72 -7.91 8.74
C ASP A 6 16.92 -7.58 7.83
N LYS A 7 17.10 -8.41 6.81
CA LYS A 7 18.12 -8.23 5.76
C LYS A 7 18.06 -6.85 5.10
N ILE A 8 16.88 -6.20 5.10
CA ILE A 8 16.61 -4.91 4.47
C ILE A 8 17.38 -3.77 5.17
N ILE A 9 17.51 -3.80 6.50
CA ILE A 9 18.15 -2.71 7.27
C ILE A 9 19.62 -3.03 7.59
N LYS A 10 20.04 -4.29 7.50
CA LYS A 10 21.39 -4.74 7.91
C LYS A 10 22.53 -3.86 7.42
N HIS A 11 22.45 -3.34 6.19
CA HIS A 11 23.48 -2.45 5.64
C HIS A 11 23.50 -1.06 6.32
N LYS A 12 22.34 -0.51 6.70
CA LYS A 12 22.20 0.78 7.39
C LYS A 12 22.64 0.68 8.85
N THR A 13 22.19 -0.35 9.57
CA THR A 13 22.63 -0.62 10.95
C THR A 13 24.11 -1.01 11.02
N GLY A 14 24.60 -1.74 10.02
CA GLY A 14 26.02 -2.09 9.89
C GLY A 14 26.94 -0.87 9.84
N LEU A 15 26.58 0.19 9.12
CA LEU A 15 27.36 1.43 9.12
C LEU A 15 27.42 2.09 10.50
N LEU A 16 26.29 2.15 11.22
CA LEU A 16 26.21 2.76 12.54
C LEU A 16 27.04 1.97 13.56
N ASN A 17 26.94 0.64 13.53
CA ASN A 17 27.74 -0.26 14.38
C ASN A 17 29.24 -0.17 14.06
N LEU A 18 29.62 -0.14 12.77
CA LEU A 18 31.03 -0.02 12.37
C LEU A 18 31.65 1.30 12.83
N ALA A 19 30.88 2.40 12.79
CA ALA A 19 31.33 3.68 13.30
C ALA A 19 31.52 3.68 14.82
N GLU A 20 30.67 2.97 15.57
CA GLU A 20 30.78 2.76 17.01
C GLU A 20 32.03 1.94 17.36
N GLU A 21 32.26 0.82 16.66
CA GLU A 21 33.42 -0.05 16.86
C GLU A 21 34.75 0.64 16.53
N LEU A 22 34.81 1.41 15.43
CA LEU A 22 36.03 2.10 15.01
C LEU A 22 36.27 3.42 15.76
N GLY A 23 35.26 3.96 16.46
CA GLY A 23 35.28 5.31 17.02
C GLY A 23 35.51 6.42 15.97
N ASN A 24 35.37 6.10 14.67
CA ASN A 24 35.67 7.02 13.56
C ASN A 24 34.66 6.87 12.42
N VAL A 25 33.81 7.89 12.30
CA VAL A 25 32.74 7.96 11.29
C VAL A 25 33.30 8.00 9.86
N SER A 26 34.35 8.78 9.62
CA SER A 26 34.92 8.94 8.27
C SER A 26 35.50 7.63 7.75
N LYS A 27 36.21 6.88 8.61
CA LYS A 27 36.77 5.57 8.26
C LYS A 27 35.68 4.52 8.03
N ALA A 28 34.65 4.50 8.87
CA ALA A 28 33.49 3.61 8.67
C ALA A 28 32.77 3.90 7.35
N CYS A 29 32.55 5.18 7.03
CA CYS A 29 31.94 5.62 5.76
C CYS A 29 32.78 5.22 4.54
N GLN A 30 34.11 5.36 4.62
CA GLN A 30 35.03 4.97 3.55
C GLN A 30 35.00 3.45 3.29
N VAL A 31 35.01 2.64 4.35
CA VAL A 31 34.95 1.18 4.25
C VAL A 31 33.62 0.70 3.67
N MET A 32 32.51 1.33 4.08
CA MET A 32 31.16 0.98 3.62
C MET A 32 30.76 1.65 2.30
N GLY A 33 31.62 2.50 1.71
CA GLY A 33 31.33 3.21 0.46
C GLY A 33 30.15 4.19 0.56
N MET A 34 29.93 4.79 1.73
CA MET A 34 28.81 5.72 1.97
C MET A 34 29.31 7.14 2.28
N SER A 35 28.48 8.14 1.99
CA SER A 35 28.80 9.53 2.36
C SER A 35 28.59 9.77 3.86
N ARG A 36 29.37 10.70 4.41
CA ARG A 36 29.19 11.17 5.80
C ARG A 36 27.78 11.73 6.05
N ASP A 37 27.18 12.41 5.07
CA ASP A 37 25.78 12.85 5.14
C ASP A 37 24.80 11.69 5.37
N THR A 38 25.02 10.55 4.69
CA THR A 38 24.17 9.37 4.86
C THR A 38 24.24 8.83 6.29
N PHE A 39 25.44 8.82 6.88
CA PHE A 39 25.63 8.45 8.28
C PHE A 39 24.78 9.32 9.22
N TYR A 40 24.91 10.65 9.11
CA TYR A 40 24.18 11.56 10.00
C TYR A 40 22.66 11.49 9.81
N ARG A 41 22.19 11.23 8.58
CA ARG A 41 20.76 10.98 8.32
C ARG A 41 20.26 9.71 9.02
N TYR A 42 21.02 8.63 8.97
CA TYR A 42 20.66 7.39 9.66
C TYR A 42 20.75 7.53 11.18
N LYS A 43 21.78 8.21 11.68
CA LYS A 43 21.94 8.49 13.10
C LYS A 43 20.77 9.31 13.63
N SER A 44 20.43 10.44 12.98
CA SER A 44 19.26 11.25 13.35
C SER A 44 17.97 10.43 13.32
N ALA A 45 17.75 9.59 12.29
CA ALA A 45 16.58 8.75 12.23
C ALA A 45 16.49 7.76 13.41
N VAL A 46 17.61 7.15 13.80
CA VAL A 46 17.68 6.23 14.95
C VAL A 46 17.49 6.97 16.27
N ASP A 47 18.06 8.18 16.40
CA ASP A 47 17.91 9.00 17.60
C ASP A 47 16.44 9.45 17.77
N ASP A 48 15.73 9.76 16.67
CA ASP A 48 14.33 10.22 16.69
C ASP A 48 13.30 9.09 16.84
N GLY A 49 13.54 7.92 16.24
CA GLY A 49 12.53 6.87 16.09
C GLY A 49 13.06 5.44 16.20
N GLY A 50 14.25 5.26 16.77
CA GLY A 50 14.88 3.97 16.95
C GLY A 50 15.26 3.27 15.63
N VAL A 51 15.59 1.98 15.72
CA VAL A 51 16.03 1.20 14.56
C VAL A 51 14.94 1.06 13.50
N GLU A 52 13.67 1.12 13.91
CA GLU A 52 12.53 1.05 13.01
C GLU A 52 12.45 2.27 12.06
N ALA A 53 12.99 3.42 12.46
CA ALA A 53 13.04 4.59 11.59
C ALA A 53 13.93 4.39 10.35
N LEU A 54 14.81 3.37 10.35
CA LEU A 54 15.66 3.03 9.21
C LEU A 54 14.92 2.21 8.13
N PHE A 55 13.71 1.72 8.41
CA PHE A 55 12.87 1.10 7.37
C PHE A 55 12.57 2.12 6.26
N GLU A 56 12.57 1.65 5.01
CA GLU A 56 12.22 2.51 3.89
C GLU A 56 10.74 2.92 3.99
N ARG A 57 10.51 4.19 4.35
CA ARG A 57 9.19 4.79 4.21
C ARG A 57 8.92 5.02 2.73
N THR A 58 7.92 4.32 2.19
CA THR A 58 7.44 4.54 0.82
C THR A 58 7.12 6.02 0.61
N ARG A 59 7.83 6.67 -0.32
CA ARG A 59 7.59 8.08 -0.67
C ARG A 59 6.26 8.32 -1.39
N ARG A 60 5.61 7.27 -1.88
CA ARG A 60 4.34 7.36 -2.60
C ARG A 60 3.23 7.71 -1.60
N LYS A 61 2.86 8.99 -1.57
CA LYS A 61 1.66 9.47 -0.89
C LYS A 61 0.51 9.55 -1.88
N PRO A 62 -0.73 9.16 -1.52
CA PRO A 62 -1.90 9.40 -2.37
C PRO A 62 -2.05 10.91 -2.65
N ASN A 63 -2.27 11.28 -3.91
CA ASN A 63 -2.61 12.66 -4.26
C ASN A 63 -4.13 12.87 -4.15
N LEU A 64 -4.57 13.51 -3.07
CA LEU A 64 -5.99 13.73 -2.78
C LEU A 64 -6.67 14.67 -3.79
N ALA A 65 -5.93 15.57 -4.44
CA ALA A 65 -6.49 16.49 -5.44
C ALA A 65 -7.00 15.75 -6.69
N ASN A 66 -6.44 14.58 -6.99
CA ASN A 66 -6.85 13.75 -8.12
C ASN A 66 -7.94 12.72 -7.72
N ARG A 67 -8.52 12.86 -6.52
CA ARG A 67 -9.58 11.96 -6.08
C ARG A 67 -10.88 12.30 -6.79
N VAL A 68 -11.56 11.27 -7.26
CA VAL A 68 -12.95 11.40 -7.72
C VAL A 68 -13.82 11.86 -6.56
N ASP A 69 -14.93 12.54 -6.86
CA ASP A 69 -15.90 12.90 -5.85
C ASP A 69 -16.47 11.65 -5.16
N GLN A 70 -16.96 11.83 -3.93
CA GLN A 70 -17.43 10.72 -3.11
C GLN A 70 -18.62 10.01 -3.76
N ALA A 71 -19.54 10.74 -4.41
CA ALA A 71 -20.72 10.15 -5.04
C ALA A 71 -20.34 9.19 -6.19
N THR A 72 -19.34 9.59 -6.99
CA THR A 72 -18.75 8.74 -8.02
C THR A 72 -18.06 7.52 -7.42
N GLU A 73 -17.31 7.68 -6.33
CA GLU A 73 -16.64 6.57 -5.65
C GLU A 73 -17.66 5.55 -5.10
N ASP A 74 -18.73 6.03 -4.46
CA ASP A 74 -19.81 5.20 -3.91
C ASP A 74 -20.58 4.46 -5.00
N ALA A 75 -20.85 5.11 -6.15
CA ALA A 75 -21.50 4.47 -7.28
C ALA A 75 -20.67 3.30 -7.84
N VAL A 76 -19.34 3.45 -7.90
CA VAL A 76 -18.42 2.40 -8.34
C VAL A 76 -18.37 1.23 -7.36
N ILE A 77 -18.36 1.51 -6.05
CA ILE A 77 -18.39 0.49 -5.00
C ILE A 77 -19.72 -0.27 -5.06
N LYS A 78 -20.84 0.45 -5.13
CA LYS A 78 -22.17 -0.14 -5.23
C LYS A 78 -22.28 -1.06 -6.45
N SER A 79 -21.82 -0.61 -7.63
CA SER A 79 -21.81 -1.45 -8.82
C SER A 79 -20.95 -2.72 -8.66
N ALA A 80 -19.85 -2.65 -7.90
CA ALA A 80 -18.99 -3.81 -7.66
C ALA A 80 -19.62 -4.82 -6.71
N THR A 81 -20.44 -4.36 -5.76
CA THR A 81 -21.23 -5.21 -4.87
C THR A 81 -22.41 -5.82 -5.62
N ASP A 82 -23.23 -5.01 -6.29
CA ASP A 82 -24.45 -5.48 -6.97
C ASP A 82 -24.14 -6.41 -8.15
N PHE A 83 -23.04 -6.15 -8.87
CA PHE A 83 -22.64 -6.89 -10.07
C PHE A 83 -21.16 -7.30 -10.03
N PRO A 84 -20.78 -8.27 -9.18
CA PRO A 84 -19.38 -8.65 -8.98
C PRO A 84 -18.73 -9.22 -10.25
N ALA A 85 -19.52 -9.75 -11.18
CA ALA A 85 -19.06 -10.29 -12.46
C ALA A 85 -18.63 -9.21 -13.48
N TYR A 86 -18.95 -7.94 -13.26
CA TYR A 86 -18.64 -6.90 -14.25
C TYR A 86 -17.13 -6.59 -14.26
N GLY A 87 -16.53 -6.50 -15.44
CA GLY A 87 -15.16 -6.01 -15.58
C GLY A 87 -15.13 -4.48 -15.52
N GLN A 88 -13.93 -3.90 -15.30
CA GLN A 88 -13.74 -2.44 -15.21
C GLN A 88 -14.33 -1.65 -16.39
N ALA A 89 -14.26 -2.20 -17.62
CA ALA A 89 -14.82 -1.58 -18.81
C ALA A 89 -16.35 -1.62 -18.83
N ARG A 90 -16.94 -2.75 -18.40
CA ARG A 90 -18.39 -2.89 -18.30
C ARG A 90 -18.96 -1.97 -17.22
N THR A 91 -18.36 -1.95 -16.03
CA THR A 91 -18.76 -1.06 -14.93
C THR A 91 -18.71 0.41 -15.37
N SER A 92 -17.63 0.83 -16.05
CA SER A 92 -17.52 2.19 -16.60
C SER A 92 -18.66 2.54 -17.57
N ASN A 93 -19.03 1.61 -18.46
CA ASN A 93 -20.11 1.83 -19.42
C ASN A 93 -21.50 1.86 -18.75
N GLU A 94 -21.76 0.98 -17.78
CA GLU A 94 -23.04 0.99 -17.05
C GLU A 94 -23.19 2.27 -16.21
N LEU A 95 -22.12 2.71 -15.54
CA LEU A 95 -22.12 3.97 -14.80
C LEU A 95 -22.35 5.18 -15.72
N ARG A 96 -21.79 5.16 -16.93
CA ARG A 96 -22.03 6.21 -17.93
C ARG A 96 -23.51 6.32 -18.31
N LYS A 97 -24.23 5.19 -18.41
CA LYS A 97 -25.69 5.21 -18.67
C LYS A 97 -26.47 5.83 -17.51
N LEU A 98 -25.94 5.74 -16.29
CA LEU A 98 -26.50 6.34 -15.08
C LEU A 98 -26.08 7.82 -14.89
N GLY A 99 -25.34 8.39 -15.84
CA GLY A 99 -24.84 9.77 -15.77
C GLY A 99 -23.55 9.95 -14.98
N VAL A 100 -22.91 8.86 -14.54
CA VAL A 100 -21.64 8.88 -13.79
C VAL A 100 -20.48 8.61 -14.73
N PHE A 101 -19.62 9.60 -14.95
CA PHE A 101 -18.52 9.53 -15.91
C PHE A 101 -17.21 9.13 -15.23
N VAL A 102 -16.84 7.85 -15.34
CA VAL A 102 -15.56 7.32 -14.85
C VAL A 102 -14.90 6.48 -15.92
N SER A 103 -13.59 6.63 -16.11
CA SER A 103 -12.82 5.78 -17.02
C SER A 103 -12.64 4.36 -16.45
N PRO A 104 -12.46 3.32 -17.29
CA PRO A 104 -12.19 1.97 -16.81
C PRO A 104 -10.97 1.89 -15.87
N SER A 105 -9.93 2.69 -16.13
CA SER A 105 -8.76 2.81 -15.25
C SER A 105 -9.12 3.44 -13.91
N GLY A 106 -9.98 4.47 -13.90
CA GLY A 106 -10.48 5.09 -12.67
C GLY A 106 -11.27 4.10 -11.80
N VAL A 107 -12.13 3.28 -12.42
CA VAL A 107 -12.84 2.19 -11.74
C VAL A 107 -11.86 1.22 -11.07
N ARG A 108 -10.81 0.80 -11.78
CA ARG A 108 -9.78 -0.09 -11.22
C ARG A 108 -9.04 0.56 -10.05
N SER A 109 -8.66 1.83 -10.17
CA SER A 109 -7.98 2.57 -9.10
C SER A 109 -8.85 2.69 -7.86
N ILE A 110 -10.17 2.85 -8.01
CA ILE A 110 -11.12 2.83 -6.89
C ILE A 110 -11.14 1.42 -6.27
N TRP A 111 -11.31 0.37 -7.06
CA TRP A 111 -11.34 -1.01 -6.56
C TRP A 111 -10.08 -1.41 -5.80
N LEU A 112 -8.90 -0.99 -6.25
CA LEU A 112 -7.64 -1.26 -5.55
C LEU A 112 -7.55 -0.62 -4.17
N ARG A 113 -8.28 0.47 -3.92
CA ARG A 113 -8.30 1.14 -2.60
C ARG A 113 -9.29 0.52 -1.63
N HIS A 114 -10.31 -0.16 -2.14
CA HIS A 114 -11.38 -0.78 -1.35
C HIS A 114 -11.27 -2.32 -1.31
N ASP A 115 -10.12 -2.87 -1.72
CA ASP A 115 -9.89 -4.32 -1.84
C ASP A 115 -10.86 -5.08 -2.76
N LEU A 116 -11.52 -4.36 -3.68
CA LEU A 116 -12.49 -4.89 -4.66
C LEU A 116 -11.83 -5.23 -6.02
N ALA A 117 -10.50 -5.26 -6.11
CA ALA A 117 -9.80 -5.46 -7.37
C ALA A 117 -9.99 -6.86 -7.96
N ASN A 118 -10.27 -7.86 -7.12
CA ASN A 118 -10.41 -9.25 -7.51
C ASN A 118 -11.88 -9.66 -7.57
N PHE A 119 -12.21 -10.60 -8.45
CA PHE A 119 -13.57 -11.15 -8.50
C PHE A 119 -13.95 -11.82 -7.17
N LYS A 120 -13.03 -12.59 -6.57
CA LYS A 120 -13.26 -13.26 -5.28
C LYS A 120 -13.57 -12.28 -4.16
N THR A 121 -12.88 -11.13 -4.12
CA THR A 121 -13.11 -10.14 -3.08
C THR A 121 -14.45 -9.44 -3.27
N ARG A 122 -14.80 -9.07 -4.51
CA ARG A 122 -16.13 -8.53 -4.85
C ARG A 122 -17.27 -9.50 -4.54
N LEU A 123 -17.10 -10.78 -4.87
CA LEU A 123 -18.08 -11.81 -4.56
C LEU A 123 -18.25 -12.01 -3.05
N SER A 124 -17.16 -11.94 -2.28
CA SER A 124 -17.22 -12.00 -0.82
C SER A 124 -17.98 -10.79 -0.26
N SER A 125 -17.68 -9.58 -0.73
CA SER A 125 -18.41 -8.36 -0.32
C SER A 125 -19.90 -8.43 -0.65
N PHE A 126 -20.26 -9.01 -1.80
CA PHE A 126 -21.66 -9.28 -2.17
C PHE A 126 -22.32 -10.28 -1.21
N SER A 127 -21.66 -11.42 -0.94
CA SER A 127 -22.18 -12.47 -0.07
C SER A 127 -22.43 -12.01 1.37
N TRP A 128 -21.66 -11.03 1.88
CA TRP A 128 -21.90 -10.45 3.21
C TRP A 128 -23.11 -9.51 3.24
N SER A 129 -23.47 -8.92 2.10
CA SER A 129 -24.61 -8.01 1.98
C SER A 129 -25.94 -8.74 1.79
N VAL A 130 -25.90 -10.01 1.40
CA VAL A 130 -27.09 -10.85 1.20
C VAL A 130 -27.17 -11.90 2.32
N PRO A 131 -28.24 -11.95 3.14
CA PRO A 131 -28.42 -13.04 4.08
C PRO A 131 -28.52 -14.35 3.28
N ILE A 132 -27.51 -15.20 3.43
CA ILE A 132 -27.49 -16.51 2.77
C ILE A 132 -28.65 -17.32 3.36
N PRO A 133 -29.63 -17.76 2.56
CA PRO A 133 -30.62 -18.68 3.05
C PRO A 133 -29.94 -20.00 3.45
N PRO A 134 -30.37 -20.67 4.54
CA PRO A 134 -29.66 -21.80 5.13
C PRO A 134 -29.50 -23.02 4.20
N TYR A 135 -30.17 -23.04 3.05
CA TYR A 135 -30.17 -24.15 2.10
C TYR A 135 -29.04 -24.10 1.05
N CYS A 136 -28.23 -23.03 0.96
CA CYS A 136 -27.14 -22.95 -0.03
C CYS A 136 -25.79 -23.58 0.40
N LEU A 137 -25.65 -24.07 1.65
CA LEU A 137 -24.41 -24.73 2.12
C LEU A 137 -24.32 -26.22 1.77
N ARG A 138 -24.85 -26.63 0.62
CA ARG A 138 -24.71 -28.00 0.15
C ARG A 138 -24.61 -28.06 -1.37
N GLN A 139 -23.38 -28.07 -1.88
CA GLN A 139 -22.82 -29.19 -2.66
C GLN A 139 -21.43 -28.85 -3.22
N ARG A 140 -20.46 -29.64 -2.72
CA ARG A 140 -19.16 -30.07 -3.28
C ARG A 140 -18.22 -29.06 -3.93
#